data_AF-A0A3N5ECZ8-F1
#
_entry.id   AF-A0A3N5ECZ8-F1
#
_cell.length_a   1.000
_cell.length_b   1.000
_cell.length_c   1.000
_cell.angle_alpha   90.00
_cell.angle_beta   90.00
_cell.angle_gamma   90.00
#
_symmetry.space_group_name_H-M   'P 1'
#
loop_
_entity.id
_entity.type
_entity.pdbx_description
1 polymer ?
#
loop_
_entity_poly.entity_id
_entity_poly.type
_entity_poly.pdbx_seq_one_letter_code
_entity_poly.pdbx_strand_id
1 'polypeptide(L)' 'MNETPVRTIHADVEEILLTEEQIQARVAELGAELTADYAGRDPVLVSILKGSIVFLADLVRGMEVP' A
#
# COMPACT_ATOMS: atom_id res chain seq x y z
N MET A 1 -26.20 -1.49 -22.03
CA MET A 1 -25.73 -0.67 -20.90
C MET A 1 -24.23 -0.58 -21.04
N ASN A 2 -23.72 0.63 -21.18
CA ASN A 2 -22.41 0.94 -21.75
C ASN A 2 -21.30 0.57 -20.76
N GLU A 3 -20.50 -0.45 -21.08
CA GLU A 3 -19.30 -0.82 -20.34
C GLU A 3 -18.34 0.36 -20.39
N THR A 4 -18.05 0.96 -19.24
CA THR A 4 -17.01 1.99 -19.12
C THR A 4 -15.69 1.34 -19.54
N PRO A 5 -14.91 1.95 -20.45
CA PRO A 5 -13.69 1.32 -20.93
C PRO A 5 -12.72 1.22 -19.75
N VAL A 6 -12.48 -0.01 -19.30
CA VAL A 6 -11.39 -0.35 -18.39
C VAL A 6 -10.13 0.22 -19.02
N ARG A 7 -9.46 1.13 -18.31
CA ARG A 7 -8.25 1.79 -18.82
C ARG A 7 -7.11 0.78 -18.75
N THR A 8 -7.08 -0.15 -19.71
CA THR A 8 -6.09 -1.21 -19.82
C THR A 8 -4.71 -0.58 -19.99
N ILE A 9 -3.91 -0.56 -18.91
CA ILE A 9 -2.54 0.00 -18.93
C ILE A 9 -1.61 -0.89 -19.79
N HIS A 10 -1.95 -2.17 -19.94
CA HIS A 10 -1.19 -3.16 -20.71
C HIS A 10 -2.11 -4.23 -21.29
N ALA A 11 -1.85 -4.71 -22.51
CA ALA A 11 -2.72 -5.65 -23.23
C ALA A 11 -2.99 -6.97 -22.49
N ASP A 12 -2.15 -7.32 -21.52
CA ASP A 12 -2.24 -8.55 -20.71
C ASP A 12 -2.96 -8.33 -19.36
N VAL A 13 -3.51 -7.14 -19.09
CA VAL A 13 -4.20 -6.82 -17.82
C VAL A 13 -5.71 -6.75 -18.07
N GLU A 14 -6.46 -7.67 -17.45
CA GLU A 14 -7.92 -7.75 -17.57
C GLU A 14 -8.61 -6.53 -16.94
N GLU A 15 -8.29 -6.22 -15.68
CA GLU A 15 -8.86 -5.06 -14.97
C GLU A 15 -7.93 -4.50 -13.89
N ILE A 16 -8.20 -3.26 -13.49
CA ILE A 16 -7.54 -2.60 -12.37
C ILE A 16 -8.34 -2.91 -11.11
N LEU A 17 -7.81 -3.80 -10.25
CA LEU A 17 -8.44 -4.15 -8.97
C LEU A 17 -8.30 -3.04 -7.92
N LEU A 18 -7.15 -2.38 -7.90
CA LEU A 18 -6.83 -1.28 -6.99
C LEU A 18 -6.06 -0.22 -7.77
N THR A 19 -6.54 1.02 -7.73
CA THR A 19 -5.80 2.15 -8.29
C THR A 19 -4.64 2.55 -7.38
N GLU A 20 -3.69 3.31 -7.93
CA GLU A 20 -2.58 3.86 -7.15
C GLU A 20 -3.08 4.66 -5.95
N GLU A 21 -4.10 5.50 -6.14
CA GLU A 21 -4.69 6.32 -5.08
C GLU A 21 -5.31 5.47 -3.99
N GLN A 22 -6.00 4.37 -4.34
CA GLN A 22 -6.58 3.44 -3.37
C GLN A 22 -5.49 2.75 -2.53
N ILE A 23 -4.39 2.35 -3.17
CA ILE A 23 -3.25 1.74 -2.48
C ILE A 23 -2.60 2.75 -1.53
N GLN A 24 -2.28 3.96 -2.02
CA GLN A 24 -1.63 5.00 -1.22
C GLN A 24 -2.51 5.45 -0.04
N ALA A 25 -3.82 5.61 -0.26
CA ALA A 25 -4.76 5.93 0.81
C ALA A 25 -4.76 4.84 1.90
N ARG A 26 -4.83 3.56 1.49
CA ARG A 26 -4.85 2.46 2.45
C ARG A 26 -3.53 2.32 3.22
N VAL A 27 -2.40 2.55 2.55
CA VAL A 27 -1.08 2.53 3.18
C VAL A 27 -0.94 3.66 4.20
N ALA A 28 -1.42 4.87 3.90
CA ALA A 28 -1.39 6.00 4.82
C ALA A 28 -2.27 5.75 6.06
N GLU A 29 -3.48 5.20 5.88
CA GLU A 29 -4.35 4.79 6.98
C GLU A 29 -3.67 3.77 7.89
N LEU A 30 -3.07 2.73 7.30
CA LEU A 30 -2.38 1.69 8.06
C LEU A 30 -1.13 2.22 8.76
N GLY A 31 -0.39 3.11 8.11
CA GLY A 31 0.78 3.76 8.70
C GLY A 31 0.42 4.58 9.95
N ALA A 32 -0.69 5.32 9.90
CA ALA A 32 -1.20 6.07 11.04
C ALA A 32 -1.69 5.16 12.19
N GLU A 33 -2.37 4.05 11.85
CA GLU A 33 -2.80 3.03 12.82
C GLU A 33 -1.60 2.42 13.55
N LEU A 34 -0.59 1.96 12.79
CA LEU A 34 0.63 1.37 13.36
C LEU A 34 1.47 2.40 14.15
N THR A 35 1.49 3.66 13.71
CA THR A 35 2.14 4.76 14.46
C THR A 35 1.53 4.90 15.86
N ALA A 36 0.20 4.87 15.96
CA ALA A 36 -0.48 4.95 17.24
C ALA A 36 -0.22 3.70 18.10
N ASP A 37 -0.30 2.52 17.51
CA ASP A 37 -0.13 1.24 18.20
C ASP A 37 1.29 1.01 18.75
N TYR A 38 2.29 1.53 18.04
CA TYR A 38 3.70 1.43 18.40
C TYR A 38 4.28 2.74 18.96
N ALA A 39 3.44 3.70 19.37
CA ALA A 39 3.89 4.96 19.94
C ALA A 39 4.83 4.74 21.15
N GLY A 40 6.01 5.38 21.10
CA GLY A 40 7.04 5.24 22.13
C GLY A 40 7.74 3.88 22.15
N ARG A 41 7.61 3.08 21.10
CA ARG A 41 8.30 1.79 20.91
C ARG A 41 9.22 1.86 19.69
N ASP A 42 10.10 0.87 19.59
CA ASP A 42 11.03 0.68 18.48
C ASP A 42 10.70 -0.65 17.75
N PRO A 43 9.72 -0.64 16.82
CA PRO A 43 9.28 -1.86 16.15
C PRO A 43 10.28 -2.33 15.08
N VAL A 44 10.60 -3.62 15.11
CA VAL A 44 11.33 -4.26 14.00
C VAL A 44 10.33 -4.68 12.91
N LEU A 45 10.42 -4.02 11.76
CA LEU A 45 9.60 -4.36 10.59
C LEU A 45 10.26 -5.50 9.80
N VAL A 46 9.51 -6.58 9.58
CA VAL A 46 9.98 -7.78 8.87
C VAL A 46 9.17 -7.96 7.58
N SER A 47 9.86 -8.07 6.45
CA SER A 47 9.26 -8.34 5.14
C SER A 47 9.71 -9.70 4.61
N ILE A 48 8.75 -10.45 4.04
CA ILE A 48 9.01 -11.71 3.37
C ILE A 48 9.14 -11.46 1.87
N LEU A 49 10.34 -11.71 1.35
CA LEU A 49 10.66 -11.45 -0.05
C LEU A 49 10.01 -12.47 -1.01
N LYS A 50 9.75 -12.09 -2.27
CA LYS A 50 10.20 -10.84 -2.95
C LYS A 50 9.12 -9.76 -3.05
N GLY A 51 7.86 -10.14 -3.15
CA GLY A 51 6.77 -9.23 -3.54
C GLY A 51 6.39 -8.17 -2.50
N SER A 52 6.64 -8.43 -1.21
CA SER A 52 6.22 -7.50 -0.15
C SER A 52 7.09 -6.25 -0.02
N ILE A 53 8.23 -6.19 -0.70
CA ILE A 53 9.18 -5.08 -0.53
C ILE A 53 8.61 -3.73 -0.96
N VAL A 54 7.78 -3.71 -2.02
CA VAL A 54 7.16 -2.47 -2.52
C VAL A 54 6.16 -1.93 -1.49
N PHE A 55 5.30 -2.81 -0.98
CA PHE A 55 4.33 -2.47 0.06
C PHE A 55 5.01 -2.03 1.36
N LEU A 56 6.03 -2.76 1.82
CA LEU A 56 6.74 -2.38 3.05
C LEU A 56 7.42 -1.02 2.89
N ALA A 57 8.03 -0.73 1.73
CA ALA A 57 8.68 0.55 1.48
C ALA A 57 7.69 1.72 1.58
N ASP A 58 6.48 1.56 1.03
CA ASP A 58 5.44 2.58 1.12
C ASP A 58 4.91 2.71 2.56
N LEU A 59 4.70 1.58 3.25
CA LEU A 59 4.23 1.56 4.63
C LEU A 59 5.19 2.27 5.60
N VAL A 60 6.49 2.01 5.48
CA VAL A 60 7.52 2.65 6.31
C VAL A 60 7.49 4.18 6.14
N ARG A 61 7.24 4.70 4.93
CA ARG A 61 7.12 6.15 4.69
C ARG A 61 5.87 6.75 5.33
N GLY A 62 4.82 5.97 5.50
CA GLY A 62 3.56 6.37 6.12
C GLY A 62 3.52 6.23 7.65
N MET A 63 4.55 5.63 8.26
CA MET A 63 4.66 5.48 9.71
C MET A 63 5.54 6.58 10.32
N GLU A 64 5.09 7.20 11.41
CA GLU A 64 5.93 8.08 12.25
C GLU A 64 6.48 7.28 13.42
N VAL A 65 7.59 6.58 13.19
CA VAL A 65 8.35 5.88 14.24
C VAL A 65 9.74 6.50 14.38
N PRO A 66 10.31 6.55 15.60
CA PRO A 66 11.58 7.24 15.89
C PRO A 66 12.80 6.72 15.10
#